data_AF-A0AA96V9A7-F1
#
_entry.id   AF-A0AA96V9A7-F1
#
_cell.length_a   1.000
_cell.length_b   1.000
_cell.length_c   1.000
_cell.angle_alpha   90.00
_cell.angle_beta   90.00
_cell.angle_gamma   90.00
#
_symmetry.space_group_name_H-M   'P 1'
#
loop_
_entity.id
_entity.type
_entity.pdbx_description
1 polymer ?
#
loop_
_entity_poly.entity_id
_entity_poly.type
_entity_poly.pdbx_seq_one_letter_code
_entity_poly.pdbx_strand_id
1 'polypeptide(L)'
;MKIDTSYRTDYSNGKDPDAIDSILRDYHQLLWSKSLPCGKMFDLQTNENKPYRLFHESDLGSFSLSSDAITHTFTFWDKKPWKRISEVVKDVPQEDIDAFFDLGCTIGSYIIFPANQINMNTTINQERGTHPNLLDRFDFTLECIRRWYIGERSPLIYCLNRYSDFFRLFSDFKGYVEFFLLDDLVDENKEQVSFWLPFKEFGITPPLPKDADEYKIYMENASNFIKARNKRIDEAINYEE
;
A
#
# COMPACT_ATOMS: atom_id res chain seq x y z
N MET A 1 3.37 -8.31 21.83
CA MET A 1 2.25 -7.47 21.34
C MET A 1 1.46 -8.34 20.38
N LYS A 2 0.12 -8.34 20.47
CA LYS A 2 -0.76 -9.03 19.52
C LYS A 2 -1.31 -7.98 18.55
N ILE A 3 -1.36 -8.29 17.27
CA ILE A 3 -1.94 -7.40 16.26
C ILE A 3 -3.46 -7.44 16.42
N ASP A 4 -4.08 -6.27 16.48
CA ASP A 4 -5.52 -6.08 16.48
C ASP A 4 -5.90 -5.40 15.15
N THR A 5 -6.54 -6.15 14.24
CA THR A 5 -6.94 -5.63 12.93
C THR A 5 -8.09 -4.62 13.00
N SER A 6 -8.73 -4.47 14.17
CA SER A 6 -9.71 -3.41 14.43
C SER A 6 -9.08 -2.10 14.90
N TYR A 7 -7.79 -2.10 15.24
CA TYR A 7 -7.05 -0.88 15.57
C TYR A 7 -7.09 0.09 14.39
N ARG A 8 -7.32 1.36 14.70
CA ARG A 8 -7.34 2.46 13.73
C ARG A 8 -6.17 3.39 14.03
N THR A 9 -5.34 3.62 13.02
CA THR A 9 -4.23 4.57 13.07
C THR A 9 -4.73 5.96 13.42
N ASP A 10 -4.03 6.64 14.31
CA ASP A 10 -4.45 7.94 14.80
C ASP A 10 -4.00 9.08 13.86
N TYR A 11 -4.96 9.63 13.10
CA TYR A 11 -4.77 10.84 12.29
C TYR A 11 -5.01 12.15 13.08
N SER A 12 -5.26 12.06 14.40
CA SER A 12 -5.49 13.25 15.23
C SER A 12 -4.27 14.18 15.16
N ASN A 13 -4.54 15.47 15.00
CA ASN A 13 -3.53 16.55 14.85
C ASN A 13 -2.87 16.68 13.47
N GLY A 14 -3.37 15.99 12.43
CA GLY A 14 -2.93 16.19 11.04
C GLY A 14 -1.49 15.78 10.77
N LYS A 15 -0.95 14.89 11.61
CA LYS A 15 0.35 14.27 11.42
C LYS A 15 0.18 12.96 10.67
N ASP A 16 1.15 12.65 9.84
CA ASP A 16 1.22 11.42 9.08
C ASP A 16 1.43 10.22 10.04
N PRO A 17 0.43 9.31 10.18
CA PRO A 17 0.52 8.20 11.12
C PRO A 17 1.71 7.29 10.80
N ASP A 18 2.08 7.14 9.53
CA ASP A 18 3.24 6.36 9.11
C ASP A 18 4.55 6.84 9.74
N ALA A 19 4.62 8.14 10.06
CA ALA A 19 5.78 8.74 10.71
C ALA A 19 5.71 8.72 12.25
N ILE A 20 4.51 8.64 12.85
CA ILE A 20 4.33 8.98 14.27
C ILE A 20 3.57 7.97 15.11
N ASP A 21 2.92 6.98 14.51
CA ASP A 21 2.14 5.94 15.18
C ASP A 21 3.03 4.73 15.47
N SER A 22 3.38 4.54 16.74
CA SER A 22 4.23 3.42 17.16
C SER A 22 3.52 2.08 17.09
N ILE A 23 2.19 2.05 17.24
CA ILE A 23 1.40 0.82 17.17
C ILE A 23 1.40 0.31 15.73
N LEU A 24 1.18 1.21 14.75
CA LEU A 24 1.28 0.88 13.33
C LEU A 24 2.67 0.33 12.97
N ARG A 25 3.73 1.01 13.43
CA ARG A 25 5.13 0.55 13.25
C ARG A 25 5.31 -0.87 13.80
N ASP A 26 4.86 -1.13 15.02
CA ASP A 26 5.05 -2.43 15.68
C ASP A 26 4.23 -3.54 14.99
N TYR A 27 3.05 -3.23 14.48
CA TYR A 27 2.29 -4.17 13.63
C TYR A 27 3.05 -4.53 12.36
N HIS A 28 3.64 -3.56 11.68
CA HIS A 28 4.48 -3.84 10.51
C HIS A 28 5.75 -4.62 10.86
N GLN A 29 6.37 -4.35 12.01
CA GLN A 29 7.49 -5.16 12.49
C GLN A 29 7.07 -6.62 12.62
N LEU A 30 5.96 -6.89 13.32
CA LEU A 30 5.48 -8.25 13.58
C LEU A 30 5.02 -8.96 12.30
N LEU A 31 4.24 -8.31 11.43
CA LEU A 31 3.70 -8.91 10.21
C LEU A 31 4.76 -9.28 9.19
N TRP A 32 5.77 -8.42 9.06
CA TRP A 32 6.73 -8.51 7.97
C TRP A 32 8.09 -9.07 8.43
N SER A 33 8.28 -9.29 9.73
CA SER A 33 9.33 -10.18 10.24
C SER A 33 8.91 -11.63 10.05
N LYS A 34 9.05 -12.15 8.83
CA LYS A 34 8.74 -13.54 8.49
C LYS A 34 9.65 -14.10 7.41
N SER A 35 9.50 -15.38 7.10
CA SER A 35 10.31 -16.06 6.08
C SER A 35 10.03 -15.52 4.68
N LEU A 36 11.09 -15.22 3.94
CA LEU A 36 11.04 -14.91 2.52
C LEU A 36 10.86 -16.17 1.68
N PRO A 37 10.50 -16.05 0.38
CA PRO A 37 10.41 -17.19 -0.53
C PRO A 37 11.69 -18.03 -0.63
N CYS A 38 12.86 -17.44 -0.37
CA CYS A 38 14.13 -18.15 -0.31
C CYS A 38 14.37 -18.93 1.01
N GLY A 39 13.42 -18.92 1.94
CA GLY A 39 13.47 -19.59 3.25
C GLY A 39 14.27 -18.85 4.33
N LYS A 40 14.90 -17.72 3.99
CA LYS A 40 15.61 -16.88 4.97
C LYS A 40 14.64 -15.94 5.69
N MET A 41 14.98 -15.59 6.91
CA MET A 41 14.17 -14.70 7.74
C MET A 41 14.38 -13.22 7.38
N PHE A 42 13.30 -12.48 7.16
CA PHE A 42 13.34 -11.02 6.98
C PHE A 42 13.10 -10.28 8.30
N ASP A 43 14.01 -10.45 9.26
CA ASP A 43 13.87 -9.86 10.59
C ASP A 43 13.91 -8.32 10.52
N LEU A 44 12.88 -7.65 11.04
CA LEU A 44 12.77 -6.20 11.05
C LEU A 44 13.04 -5.65 12.46
N GLN A 45 13.93 -4.68 12.53
CA GLN A 45 14.23 -3.92 13.74
C GLN A 45 13.55 -2.55 13.68
N THR A 46 13.13 -2.03 14.84
CA THR A 46 12.53 -0.71 14.98
C THR A 46 13.52 0.28 15.58
N ASN A 47 13.18 1.57 15.48
CA ASN A 47 13.80 2.63 16.26
C ASN A 47 12.76 3.33 17.14
N GLU A 48 13.23 4.00 18.19
CA GLU A 48 12.39 4.81 19.07
C GLU A 48 12.23 6.27 18.58
N ASN A 49 13.02 6.66 17.58
CA ASN A 49 13.03 8.03 17.06
C ASN A 49 12.07 8.18 15.88
N LYS A 50 11.23 9.21 15.94
CA LYS A 50 10.41 9.64 14.82
C LYS A 50 11.28 10.32 13.74
N PRO A 51 10.99 10.17 12.44
CA PRO A 51 9.91 9.35 11.88
C PRO A 51 10.18 7.86 12.09
N TYR A 52 9.16 7.11 12.49
CA TYR A 52 9.29 5.68 12.73
C TYR A 52 9.66 4.96 11.43
N ARG A 53 10.66 4.10 11.51
CA ARG A 53 11.16 3.29 10.40
C ARG A 53 11.44 1.88 10.86
N LEU A 54 11.45 0.97 9.89
CA LEU A 54 11.86 -0.41 10.05
C LEU A 54 13.18 -0.62 9.34
N PHE A 55 14.03 -1.47 9.90
CA PHE A 55 15.38 -1.73 9.39
C PHE A 55 15.59 -3.24 9.26
N HIS A 56 16.22 -3.64 8.17
CA HIS A 56 16.71 -5.00 7.98
C HIS A 56 18.20 -4.93 7.63
N GLU A 57 19.00 -5.82 8.20
CA GLU A 57 20.39 -6.00 7.81
C GLU A 57 20.77 -7.49 7.89
N SER A 58 21.13 -8.06 6.75
CA SER A 58 21.64 -9.43 6.65
C SER A 58 22.46 -9.62 5.38
N ASP A 59 22.82 -10.86 5.05
CA ASP A 59 23.44 -11.20 3.77
C ASP A 59 22.49 -11.04 2.56
N LEU A 60 21.19 -10.78 2.81
CA LEU A 60 20.20 -10.40 1.79
C LEU A 60 20.26 -8.91 1.42
N GLY A 61 20.93 -8.08 2.23
CA GLY A 61 21.05 -6.64 2.03
C GLY A 61 20.69 -5.83 3.27
N SER A 62 20.77 -4.51 3.12
CA SER A 62 20.38 -3.54 4.13
C SER A 62 19.23 -2.68 3.62
N PHE A 63 18.12 -2.64 4.36
CA PHE A 63 16.91 -1.94 3.97
C PHE A 63 16.43 -1.02 5.09
N SER A 64 16.07 0.21 4.74
CA SER A 64 15.30 1.12 5.60
C SER A 64 13.93 1.28 4.98
N LEU A 65 12.89 0.92 5.72
CA LEU A 65 11.52 0.82 5.26
C LEU A 65 10.62 1.77 6.06
N SER A 66 9.59 2.29 5.40
CA SER A 66 8.50 3.04 6.03
C SER A 66 7.17 2.54 5.50
N SER A 67 6.14 2.59 6.34
CA SER A 67 4.78 2.32 5.89
C SER A 67 4.20 3.49 5.10
N ASP A 68 3.12 3.21 4.38
CA ASP A 68 2.24 4.21 3.81
C ASP A 68 0.87 3.59 3.52
N ALA A 69 -0.18 4.42 3.53
CA ALA A 69 -1.54 3.98 3.26
C ALA A 69 -1.71 3.59 1.79
N ILE A 70 -2.36 2.45 1.54
CA ILE A 70 -2.63 1.93 0.20
C ILE A 70 -4.09 2.10 -0.23
N THR A 71 -4.94 2.66 0.63
CA THR A 71 -6.30 3.07 0.25
C THR A 71 -6.57 4.47 0.74
N HIS A 72 -7.33 5.24 -0.04
CA HIS A 72 -7.59 6.65 0.25
C HIS A 72 -9.02 7.02 -0.16
N THR A 73 -9.69 7.82 0.67
CA THR A 73 -10.98 8.42 0.30
C THR A 73 -10.82 9.50 -0.79
N PHE A 74 -9.60 10.04 -0.95
CA PHE A 74 -9.29 11.18 -1.81
C PHE A 74 -10.04 12.49 -1.49
N THR A 75 -10.79 12.54 -0.38
CA THR A 75 -11.66 13.67 -0.02
C THR A 75 -10.97 14.78 0.78
N PHE A 76 -9.81 14.50 1.39
CA PHE A 76 -9.15 15.40 2.36
C PHE A 76 -8.13 16.38 1.75
N TRP A 77 -7.98 16.41 0.43
CA TRP A 77 -6.86 17.12 -0.21
C TRP A 77 -7.34 18.37 -0.96
N ASP A 78 -7.03 19.55 -0.42
CA ASP A 78 -7.41 20.85 -1.01
C ASP A 78 -6.56 21.25 -2.24
N LYS A 79 -5.51 20.47 -2.57
CA LYS A 79 -4.58 20.75 -3.68
C LYS A 79 -4.94 19.94 -4.93
N LYS A 80 -4.64 20.48 -6.12
CA LYS A 80 -4.74 19.69 -7.37
C LYS A 80 -3.80 18.47 -7.28
N PRO A 81 -4.20 17.31 -7.84
CA PRO A 81 -5.40 17.06 -8.67
C PRO A 81 -6.70 16.79 -7.89
N TRP A 82 -6.63 16.72 -6.56
CA TRP A 82 -7.70 16.24 -5.67
C TRP A 82 -8.91 17.16 -5.53
N LYS A 83 -8.75 18.44 -5.84
CA LYS A 83 -9.87 19.40 -5.90
C LYS A 83 -11.01 18.97 -6.84
N ARG A 84 -10.76 18.08 -7.81
CA ARG A 84 -11.84 17.52 -8.65
C ARG A 84 -12.68 16.48 -7.92
N ILE A 85 -12.09 15.76 -6.97
CA ILE A 85 -12.80 14.73 -6.21
C ILE A 85 -13.87 15.32 -5.29
N SER A 86 -13.67 16.52 -4.74
CA SER A 86 -14.70 17.16 -3.92
C SER A 86 -16.03 17.34 -4.67
N GLU A 87 -15.99 17.59 -5.99
CA GLU A 87 -17.20 17.65 -6.82
C GLU A 87 -17.77 16.27 -7.15
N VAL A 88 -16.91 15.26 -7.27
CA VAL A 88 -17.29 13.87 -7.53
C VAL A 88 -18.04 13.28 -6.33
N VAL A 89 -17.60 13.58 -5.11
CA VAL A 89 -18.12 12.96 -3.88
C VAL A 89 -19.22 13.76 -3.20
N LYS A 90 -19.59 14.95 -3.70
CA LYS A 90 -20.53 15.86 -3.03
C LYS A 90 -21.91 15.25 -2.73
N ASP A 91 -22.33 14.29 -3.55
CA ASP A 91 -23.63 13.61 -3.45
C ASP A 91 -23.51 12.21 -2.81
N VAL A 92 -22.32 11.85 -2.31
CA VAL A 92 -22.10 10.62 -1.55
C VAL A 92 -22.37 10.93 -0.07
N PRO A 93 -23.15 10.10 0.65
CA PRO A 93 -23.39 10.30 2.08
C PRO A 93 -22.07 10.41 2.85
N GLN A 94 -21.95 11.44 3.69
CA GLN A 94 -20.73 11.67 4.47
C GLN A 94 -20.42 10.48 5.40
N GLU A 95 -21.46 9.84 5.94
CA GLU A 95 -21.34 8.64 6.77
C GLU A 95 -20.67 7.46 6.04
N ASP A 96 -20.89 7.31 4.73
CA ASP A 96 -20.23 6.28 3.92
C ASP A 96 -18.74 6.60 3.74
N ILE A 97 -18.42 7.88 3.52
CA ILE A 97 -17.03 8.35 3.38
C ILE A 97 -16.28 8.18 4.71
N ASP A 98 -16.91 8.53 5.82
CA ASP A 98 -16.32 8.40 7.16
C ASP A 98 -16.11 6.93 7.51
N ALA A 99 -17.06 6.05 7.20
CA ALA A 99 -16.90 4.61 7.37
C ALA A 99 -15.77 4.02 6.50
N PHE A 100 -15.62 4.51 5.26
CA PHE A 100 -14.52 4.12 4.39
C PHE A 100 -13.17 4.63 4.91
N PHE A 101 -13.12 5.87 5.40
CA PHE A 101 -11.91 6.42 6.04
C PHE A 101 -11.50 5.60 7.27
N ASP A 102 -12.46 5.32 8.16
CA ASP A 102 -12.24 4.50 9.35
C ASP A 102 -11.67 3.12 9.01
N LEU A 103 -12.16 2.50 7.94
CA LEU A 103 -11.64 1.24 7.43
C LEU A 103 -10.23 1.40 6.84
N GLY A 104 -9.99 2.49 6.10
CA GLY A 104 -8.68 2.88 5.58
C GLY A 104 -7.62 3.17 6.64
N CYS A 105 -8.02 3.35 7.90
CA CYS A 105 -7.14 3.49 9.06
C CYS A 105 -6.70 2.15 9.68
N THR A 106 -7.18 1.00 9.19
CA THR A 106 -6.79 -0.32 9.71
C THR A 106 -5.51 -0.86 9.05
N ILE A 107 -4.80 -1.78 9.69
CA ILE A 107 -3.51 -2.33 9.21
C ILE A 107 -3.57 -2.93 7.80
N GLY A 108 -4.71 -3.50 7.38
CA GLY A 108 -4.93 -4.01 6.03
C GLY A 108 -4.91 -2.93 4.94
N SER A 109 -4.96 -1.66 5.33
CA SER A 109 -4.82 -0.50 4.45
C SER A 109 -3.40 0.07 4.41
N TYR A 110 -2.38 -0.60 4.98
CA TYR A 110 -0.99 -0.13 4.94
C TYR A 110 -0.03 -1.17 4.37
N ILE A 111 1.06 -0.70 3.76
CA ILE A 111 2.18 -1.53 3.29
C ILE A 111 3.50 -0.83 3.55
N ILE A 112 4.62 -1.57 3.55
CA ILE A 112 5.96 -1.00 3.70
C ILE A 112 6.72 -0.97 2.38
N PHE A 113 7.49 0.09 2.17
CA PHE A 113 8.41 0.26 1.04
C PHE A 113 9.77 0.82 1.48
N PRO A 114 10.84 0.64 0.68
CA PRO A 114 12.10 1.36 0.85
C PRO A 114 11.92 2.86 0.97
N ALA A 115 12.50 3.43 2.03
CA ALA A 115 12.26 4.80 2.48
C ALA A 115 13.51 5.69 2.37
N ASN A 116 14.67 5.13 2.01
CA ASN A 116 15.89 5.89 1.75
C ASN A 116 15.88 6.43 0.32
N GLN A 117 16.24 7.70 0.14
CA GLN A 117 16.47 8.24 -1.20
C GLN A 117 17.79 7.71 -1.76
N ILE A 118 17.76 7.25 -3.01
CA ILE A 118 18.96 6.79 -3.72
C ILE A 118 19.30 7.84 -4.78
N ASN A 119 20.52 8.39 -4.70
CA ASN A 119 20.98 9.48 -5.56
C ASN A 119 20.06 10.71 -5.54
N MET A 120 19.51 11.05 -4.36
CA MET A 120 18.56 12.15 -4.14
C MET A 120 17.25 12.05 -4.96
N ASN A 121 16.95 10.89 -5.53
CA ASN A 121 15.69 10.67 -6.23
C ASN A 121 14.56 10.36 -5.24
N THR A 122 13.33 10.59 -5.68
CA THR A 122 12.09 10.32 -4.94
C THR A 122 11.95 8.85 -4.53
N THR A 123 11.31 8.60 -3.39
CA THR A 123 10.99 7.23 -2.95
C THR A 123 9.79 6.68 -3.70
N ILE A 124 9.50 5.39 -3.53
CA ILE A 124 8.31 4.74 -4.12
C ILE A 124 7.03 5.44 -3.65
N ASN A 125 6.90 5.70 -2.35
CA ASN A 125 5.77 6.42 -1.76
C ASN A 125 5.58 7.82 -2.36
N GLN A 126 6.68 8.56 -2.52
CA GLN A 126 6.62 9.89 -3.15
C GLN A 126 6.19 9.82 -4.62
N GLU A 127 6.72 8.87 -5.39
CA GLU A 127 6.38 8.75 -6.80
C GLU A 127 4.95 8.25 -7.01
N ARG A 128 4.47 7.24 -6.28
CA ARG A 128 3.08 6.75 -6.47
C ARG A 128 2.04 7.83 -6.16
N GLY A 129 2.29 8.70 -5.17
CA GLY A 129 1.35 9.76 -4.81
C GLY A 129 1.41 11.00 -5.69
N THR A 130 2.55 11.26 -6.34
CA THR A 130 2.70 12.45 -7.19
C THR A 130 2.62 12.16 -8.69
N HIS A 131 2.80 10.90 -9.10
CA HIS A 131 2.78 10.55 -10.52
C HIS A 131 1.35 10.69 -11.09
N PRO A 132 1.14 11.47 -12.17
CA PRO A 132 -0.20 11.81 -12.67
C PRO A 132 -1.01 10.63 -13.18
N ASN A 133 -0.35 9.52 -13.54
CA ASN A 133 -1.01 8.28 -13.95
C ASN A 133 -1.33 7.33 -12.79
N LEU A 134 -0.98 7.66 -11.55
CA LEU A 134 -1.16 6.79 -10.37
C LEU A 134 -1.99 7.48 -9.30
N LEU A 135 -1.54 8.64 -8.81
CA LEU A 135 -2.19 9.40 -7.76
C LEU A 135 -2.67 8.49 -6.61
N ASP A 136 -1.74 7.74 -6.03
CA ASP A 136 -2.00 6.82 -4.91
C ASP A 136 -3.04 5.71 -5.14
N ARG A 137 -3.43 5.46 -6.40
CA ARG A 137 -4.17 4.24 -6.74
C ARG A 137 -3.27 3.02 -6.56
N PHE A 138 -3.47 2.28 -5.48
CA PHE A 138 -2.61 1.16 -5.17
C PHE A 138 -2.76 -0.02 -6.14
N ASP A 139 -3.95 -0.29 -6.67
CA ASP A 139 -4.13 -1.28 -7.75
C ASP A 139 -3.30 -0.93 -9.00
N PHE A 140 -3.13 0.36 -9.31
CA PHE A 140 -2.21 0.81 -10.37
C PHE A 140 -0.73 0.69 -9.97
N THR A 141 -0.41 0.90 -8.69
CA THR A 141 0.94 0.70 -8.15
C THR A 141 1.33 -0.77 -8.18
N LEU A 142 0.40 -1.67 -7.82
CA LEU A 142 0.58 -3.11 -7.88
C LEU A 142 0.78 -3.59 -9.32
N GLU A 143 0.05 -3.02 -10.29
CA GLU A 143 0.29 -3.30 -11.71
C GLU A 143 1.68 -2.83 -12.17
N CYS A 144 2.19 -1.70 -11.65
CA CYS A 144 3.56 -1.28 -11.92
C CYS A 144 4.59 -2.30 -11.41
N ILE A 145 4.35 -2.86 -10.22
CA ILE A 145 5.20 -3.90 -9.59
C ILE A 145 5.10 -5.20 -10.38
N ARG A 146 3.90 -5.63 -10.78
CA ARG A 146 3.69 -6.81 -11.63
C ARG A 146 4.48 -6.70 -12.92
N ARG A 147 4.30 -5.59 -13.66
CA ARG A 147 5.03 -5.30 -14.90
C ARG A 147 6.54 -5.31 -14.70
N TRP A 148 7.03 -4.81 -13.56
CA TRP A 148 8.46 -4.84 -13.23
C TRP A 148 9.01 -6.28 -13.16
N TYR A 149 8.32 -7.20 -12.48
CA TYR A 149 8.76 -8.60 -12.39
C TYR A 149 8.81 -9.32 -13.74
N ILE A 150 7.92 -8.96 -14.68
CA ILE A 150 7.88 -9.56 -16.02
C ILE A 150 8.64 -8.75 -17.08
N GLY A 151 9.36 -7.69 -16.69
CA GLY A 151 10.18 -6.87 -17.59
C GLY A 151 9.40 -5.92 -18.52
N GLU A 152 8.15 -5.62 -18.18
CA GLU A 152 7.29 -4.68 -18.93
C GLU A 152 7.43 -3.23 -18.43
N ARG A 153 7.07 -2.28 -19.29
CA ARG A 153 7.12 -0.84 -18.97
C ARG A 153 5.93 -0.43 -18.12
N SER A 154 6.20 0.41 -17.12
CA SER A 154 5.19 1.05 -16.27
C SER A 154 5.66 2.46 -15.85
N PRO A 155 4.76 3.32 -15.35
CA PRO A 155 5.11 4.62 -14.79
C PRO A 155 6.24 4.60 -13.75
N LEU A 156 6.32 3.55 -12.93
CA LEU A 156 7.32 3.45 -11.86
C LEU A 156 8.59 2.70 -12.25
N ILE A 157 8.77 2.29 -13.52
CA ILE A 157 9.88 1.40 -13.93
C ILE A 157 11.25 1.88 -13.45
N TYR A 158 11.55 3.18 -13.56
CA TYR A 158 12.83 3.73 -13.12
C TYR A 158 12.97 3.73 -11.59
N CYS A 159 11.89 4.02 -10.87
CA CYS A 159 11.89 3.99 -9.40
C CYS A 159 12.02 2.58 -8.86
N LEU A 160 11.26 1.63 -9.38
CA LEU A 160 11.34 0.23 -8.98
C LEU A 160 12.73 -0.35 -9.28
N ASN A 161 13.35 0.03 -10.40
CA ASN A 161 14.74 -0.36 -10.69
C ASN A 161 15.75 0.14 -9.66
N ARG A 162 15.57 1.36 -9.11
CA ARG A 162 16.44 1.88 -8.04
C ARG A 162 16.38 1.01 -6.77
N TYR A 163 15.22 0.41 -6.51
CA TYR A 163 14.97 -0.45 -5.36
C TYR A 163 14.91 -1.94 -5.72
N SER A 164 15.54 -2.33 -6.84
CA SER A 164 15.44 -3.70 -7.36
C SER A 164 15.87 -4.78 -6.36
N ASP A 165 16.84 -4.50 -5.49
CA ASP A 165 17.29 -5.45 -4.46
C ASP A 165 16.19 -5.79 -3.46
N PHE A 166 15.30 -4.83 -3.13
CA PHE A 166 14.14 -5.08 -2.28
C PHE A 166 13.13 -6.00 -2.98
N PHE A 167 12.80 -5.73 -4.24
CA PHE A 167 11.85 -6.56 -4.98
C PHE A 167 12.39 -7.97 -5.26
N ARG A 168 13.70 -8.13 -5.45
CA ARG A 168 14.31 -9.46 -5.60
C ARG A 168 14.15 -10.37 -4.38
N LEU A 169 13.89 -9.82 -3.19
CA LEU A 169 13.65 -10.61 -1.97
C LEU A 169 12.46 -11.57 -2.12
N PHE A 170 11.50 -11.22 -2.98
CA PHE A 170 10.25 -11.95 -3.13
C PHE A 170 10.24 -12.92 -4.32
N SER A 171 11.38 -13.07 -5.01
CA SER A 171 11.58 -13.91 -6.21
C SER A 171 10.77 -13.46 -7.44
N ASP A 172 9.45 -13.40 -7.35
CA ASP A 172 8.52 -13.05 -8.43
C ASP A 172 7.30 -12.27 -7.90
N PHE A 173 6.37 -11.92 -8.80
CA PHE A 173 5.17 -11.18 -8.42
C PHE A 173 4.26 -11.97 -7.47
N LYS A 174 4.18 -13.30 -7.63
CA LYS A 174 3.38 -14.16 -6.77
C LYS A 174 3.95 -14.16 -5.35
N GLY A 175 5.26 -14.31 -5.21
CA GLY A 175 5.95 -14.22 -3.92
C GLY A 175 5.76 -12.85 -3.25
N TYR A 176 5.73 -11.76 -4.04
CA TYR A 176 5.43 -10.42 -3.51
C TYR A 176 3.99 -10.33 -2.96
N VAL A 177 3.01 -10.81 -3.73
CA VAL A 177 1.60 -10.83 -3.35
C VAL A 177 1.39 -11.65 -2.08
N GLU A 178 1.96 -12.85 -2.03
CA GLU A 178 1.82 -13.78 -0.89
C GLU A 178 2.52 -13.22 0.37
N PHE A 179 3.70 -12.62 0.22
CA PHE A 179 4.41 -12.03 1.34
C PHE A 179 3.61 -10.87 1.97
N PHE A 180 3.00 -10.00 1.16
CA PHE A 180 2.24 -8.84 1.66
C PHE A 180 0.75 -9.08 1.85
N LEU A 181 0.28 -10.32 1.68
CA LEU A 181 -1.12 -10.73 1.81
C LEU A 181 -2.04 -9.91 0.91
N LEU A 182 -1.69 -9.83 -0.38
CA LEU A 182 -2.39 -9.05 -1.40
C LEU A 182 -3.29 -9.89 -2.31
N ASP A 183 -3.56 -11.15 -1.93
CA ASP A 183 -4.33 -12.12 -2.73
C ASP A 183 -5.68 -11.57 -3.22
N ASP A 184 -6.35 -10.72 -2.43
CA ASP A 184 -7.66 -10.15 -2.79
C ASP A 184 -7.58 -8.96 -3.77
N LEU A 185 -6.39 -8.66 -4.29
CA LEU A 185 -6.15 -7.64 -5.32
C LEU A 185 -5.56 -8.24 -6.61
N VAL A 186 -5.60 -9.56 -6.75
CA VAL A 186 -5.16 -10.27 -7.96
C VAL A 186 -6.17 -11.33 -8.36
N ASP A 187 -5.99 -11.95 -9.52
CA ASP A 187 -6.75 -13.11 -9.94
C ASP A 187 -6.32 -14.38 -9.18
N GLU A 188 -7.08 -15.47 -9.34
CA GLU A 188 -6.85 -16.74 -8.63
C GLU A 188 -5.44 -17.30 -8.83
N ASN A 189 -4.84 -17.06 -10.00
CA ASN A 189 -3.49 -17.52 -10.35
C ASN A 189 -2.39 -16.54 -9.93
N LYS A 190 -2.75 -15.34 -9.43
CA LYS A 190 -1.83 -14.25 -9.09
C LYS A 190 -1.00 -13.76 -10.29
N GLU A 191 -1.57 -13.83 -11.48
CA GLU A 191 -0.96 -13.41 -12.74
C GLU A 191 -1.40 -12.01 -13.18
N GLN A 192 -2.56 -11.55 -12.72
CA GLN A 192 -3.16 -10.27 -13.09
C GLN A 192 -3.68 -9.51 -11.87
N VAL A 193 -3.62 -8.18 -11.92
CA VAL A 193 -4.19 -7.33 -10.88
C VAL A 193 -5.71 -7.20 -11.08
N SER A 194 -6.45 -7.34 -9.98
CA SER A 194 -7.88 -7.07 -9.90
C SER A 194 -8.10 -5.59 -9.58
N PHE A 195 -8.31 -4.77 -10.61
CA PHE A 195 -8.46 -3.33 -10.46
C PHE A 195 -9.80 -2.94 -9.82
N TRP A 196 -9.79 -1.89 -8.98
CA TRP A 196 -11.00 -1.37 -8.33
C TRP A 196 -11.95 -0.64 -9.27
N LEU A 197 -11.43 -0.19 -10.42
CA LEU A 197 -12.18 0.38 -11.53
C LEU A 197 -11.59 -0.15 -12.85
N PRO A 198 -12.35 -0.13 -13.97
CA PRO A 198 -11.85 -0.63 -15.25
C PRO A 198 -10.51 -0.01 -15.64
N PHE A 199 -9.52 -0.87 -15.92
CA PHE A 199 -8.18 -0.47 -16.36
C PHE A 199 -7.91 -0.95 -17.78
N LYS A 200 -7.27 -0.08 -18.59
CA LYS A 200 -6.84 -0.41 -19.95
C LYS A 200 -5.34 -0.28 -20.12
N GLU A 201 -4.80 0.90 -19.85
CA GLU A 201 -3.37 1.21 -19.92
C GLU A 201 -3.07 2.49 -19.13
N PHE A 202 -1.83 2.64 -18.67
CA PHE A 202 -1.36 3.87 -18.03
C PHE A 202 -1.37 5.05 -19.00
N GLY A 203 -1.80 6.21 -18.52
CA GLY A 203 -1.94 7.42 -19.35
C GLY A 203 -3.17 7.43 -20.26
N ILE A 204 -3.85 6.29 -20.43
CA ILE A 204 -5.19 6.20 -21.04
C ILE A 204 -6.25 6.18 -19.95
N THR A 205 -6.05 5.37 -18.92
CA THR A 205 -6.99 5.22 -17.80
C THR A 205 -6.74 6.33 -16.77
N PRO A 206 -7.74 7.18 -16.44
CA PRO A 206 -7.61 8.12 -15.34
C PRO A 206 -7.50 7.36 -14.01
N PRO A 207 -6.57 7.74 -13.12
CA PRO A 207 -6.46 7.11 -11.80
C PRO A 207 -7.64 7.45 -10.87
N LEU A 208 -8.28 8.61 -11.03
CA LEU A 208 -9.35 9.02 -10.11
C LEU A 208 -10.73 8.76 -10.70
N PRO A 209 -11.72 8.38 -9.88
CA PRO A 209 -13.12 8.28 -10.31
C PRO A 209 -13.58 9.56 -11.01
N LYS A 210 -14.29 9.42 -12.13
CA LYS A 210 -14.74 10.57 -12.94
C LYS A 210 -16.05 11.19 -12.45
N ASP A 211 -16.86 10.41 -11.74
CA ASP A 211 -18.20 10.76 -11.26
C ASP A 211 -18.56 9.97 -9.98
N ALA A 212 -19.70 10.33 -9.37
CA ALA A 212 -20.13 9.79 -8.09
C ALA A 212 -20.39 8.27 -8.15
N ASP A 213 -20.82 7.76 -9.31
CA ASP A 213 -21.10 6.33 -9.50
C ASP A 213 -19.79 5.53 -9.53
N GLU A 214 -18.78 6.00 -10.28
CA GLU A 214 -17.45 5.40 -10.22
C GLU A 214 -16.81 5.51 -8.84
N TYR A 215 -17.04 6.61 -8.11
CA TYR A 215 -16.53 6.74 -6.75
C TYR A 215 -17.15 5.71 -5.81
N LYS A 216 -18.47 5.47 -5.89
CA LYS A 216 -19.15 4.44 -5.09
C LYS A 216 -18.61 3.04 -5.40
N ILE A 217 -18.38 2.72 -6.67
CA ILE A 217 -17.78 1.43 -7.07
C ILE A 217 -16.35 1.30 -6.53
N TYR A 218 -15.54 2.35 -6.68
CA TYR A 218 -14.19 2.39 -6.11
C TYR A 218 -14.20 2.17 -4.59
N MET A 219 -15.05 2.91 -3.88
CA MET A 219 -15.20 2.86 -2.43
C MET A 219 -15.60 1.46 -1.97
N GLU A 220 -16.57 0.83 -2.65
CA GLU A 220 -17.00 -0.54 -2.36
C GLU A 220 -15.87 -1.55 -2.58
N ASN A 221 -15.21 -1.51 -3.74
CA ASN A 221 -14.15 -2.44 -4.10
C ASN A 221 -12.92 -2.31 -3.19
N ALA A 222 -12.49 -1.08 -2.90
CA ALA A 222 -11.39 -0.83 -1.96
C ALA A 222 -11.77 -1.27 -0.54
N SER A 223 -13.00 -1.00 -0.09
CA SER A 223 -13.48 -1.47 1.21
C SER A 223 -13.50 -3.00 1.32
N ASN A 224 -13.93 -3.69 0.26
CA ASN A 224 -13.95 -5.15 0.21
C ASN A 224 -12.53 -5.73 0.29
N PHE A 225 -11.57 -5.13 -0.42
CA PHE A 225 -10.16 -5.48 -0.31
C PHE A 225 -9.63 -5.31 1.11
N ILE A 226 -9.85 -4.16 1.77
CA ILE A 226 -9.33 -3.94 3.14
C ILE A 226 -9.92 -4.96 4.12
N LYS A 227 -11.22 -5.22 4.05
CA LYS A 227 -11.89 -6.23 4.90
C LYS A 227 -11.30 -7.63 4.69
N ALA A 228 -11.10 -8.03 3.44
CA ALA A 228 -10.54 -9.33 3.12
C ALA A 228 -9.07 -9.45 3.56
N ARG A 229 -8.26 -8.41 3.32
CA ARG A 229 -6.86 -8.37 3.76
C ARG A 229 -6.71 -8.34 5.28
N ASN A 230 -7.56 -7.62 6.01
CA ASN A 230 -7.61 -7.68 7.48
C ASN A 230 -7.91 -9.10 7.96
N LYS A 231 -8.89 -9.78 7.36
CA LYS A 231 -9.19 -11.18 7.69
C LYS A 231 -7.99 -12.10 7.43
N ARG A 232 -7.27 -11.93 6.31
CA ARG A 232 -6.05 -12.70 6.02
C ARG A 232 -4.94 -12.41 7.01
N ILE A 233 -4.79 -11.16 7.43
CA ILE A 233 -3.84 -10.78 8.47
C ILE A 233 -4.19 -11.51 9.77
N ASP A 234 -5.46 -11.48 10.21
CA ASP A 234 -5.91 -12.21 11.41
C ASP A 234 -5.63 -13.71 11.31
N GLU A 235 -5.92 -14.32 10.16
CA GLU A 235 -5.64 -15.73 9.92
C GLU A 235 -4.13 -16.02 10.00
N ALA A 236 -3.29 -15.22 9.34
CA ALA A 236 -1.83 -15.39 9.35
C ALA A 236 -1.24 -15.31 10.77
N ILE A 237 -1.74 -14.40 11.60
CA ILE A 237 -1.27 -14.25 12.99
C ILE A 237 -1.69 -15.45 13.86
N ASN A 238 -2.91 -15.96 13.67
CA ASN A 238 -3.43 -17.08 14.47
C ASN A 238 -2.85 -18.45 14.06
N TYR A 239 -2.27 -18.57 12.87
CA TYR A 239 -1.58 -19.79 12.42
C TYR A 239 -0.15 -19.92 13.00
N GLU A 240 0.43 -18.84 13.51
CA GLU A 240 1.78 -18.82 14.10
C GLU A 240 1.79 -18.94 15.64
N GLU A 241 0.61 -18.91 16.29
CA GLU A 241 0.40 -19.23 17.73
C GLU A 241 0.20 -20.74 17.97
#